data_AF-A0A401P2I6-F1
#
_entry.id   AF-A0A401P2I6-F1
#
_cell.length_a   1.000
_cell.length_b   1.000
_cell.length_c   1.000
_cell.angle_alpha   90.00
_cell.angle_beta   90.00
_cell.angle_gamma   90.00
#
_symmetry.space_group_name_H-M   'P 1'
#
loop_
_entity.id
_entity.type
_entity.pdbx_description
1 polymer ?
#
loop_
_entity_poly.entity_id
_entity_poly.type
_entity_poly.pdbx_seq_one_letter_code
_entity_poly.pdbx_strand_id
1 'polypeptide(L)'
;TSEADVEAVMDKLFDELAQKQNDITRPRILKVQGRELRLSKACGTIADCTFEELCDKPLGASDYLEMAKYFDTVFIRNIPMLTLAKKAQARRLITLIDAFYDNKVRVICSAALPLESLFVQKDNDSQEDDARECIDDLELDHTKVEDISIFSGSEEIFAFQRTISRLTEMQTKQYWNEGDRRKK
;
A
#
# COMPACT_ATOMS: atom_id res chain seq x y z
N THR A 1 -15.30 -13.92 3.26
CA THR A 1 -14.65 -14.09 4.57
C THR A 1 -15.14 -12.97 5.46
N SER A 2 -15.64 -13.26 6.66
CA SER A 2 -16.07 -12.19 7.57
C SER A 2 -14.85 -11.34 7.95
N GLU A 3 -15.01 -10.04 8.15
CA GLU A 3 -13.92 -9.14 8.58
C GLU A 3 -13.24 -9.66 9.86
N ALA A 4 -14.05 -10.16 10.80
CA ALA A 4 -13.58 -10.78 12.04
C ALA A 4 -12.70 -12.03 11.82
N ASP A 5 -12.94 -12.78 10.74
CA ASP A 5 -12.11 -13.95 10.40
C ASP A 5 -10.74 -13.50 9.87
N VAL A 6 -10.70 -12.42 9.10
CA VAL A 6 -9.44 -11.89 8.54
C VAL A 6 -8.54 -11.33 9.64
N GLU A 7 -9.10 -10.56 10.57
CA GLU A 7 -8.34 -10.03 11.71
C GLU A 7 -7.78 -11.15 12.58
N ALA A 8 -8.58 -12.18 12.87
CA ALA A 8 -8.12 -13.33 13.65
C ALA A 8 -7.00 -14.12 12.94
N VAL A 9 -7.05 -14.25 11.62
CA VAL A 9 -5.96 -14.88 10.83
C VAL A 9 -4.70 -14.04 10.87
N MET A 10 -4.81 -12.71 10.71
CA MET A 10 -3.69 -11.78 10.77
C MET A 10 -3.03 -11.79 12.15
N ASP A 11 -3.81 -11.82 13.23
CA ASP A 11 -3.32 -11.90 14.60
C ASP A 11 -2.56 -13.21 14.85
N LYS A 12 -3.14 -14.35 14.45
CA LYS A 12 -2.46 -15.65 14.56
C LYS A 12 -1.12 -15.65 13.81
N LEU A 13 -1.10 -15.12 12.59
CA LEU A 13 0.12 -15.06 11.78
C LEU A 13 1.16 -14.12 12.39
N PHE A 14 0.73 -12.99 12.94
CA PHE A 14 1.61 -12.09 13.66
C PHE A 14 2.21 -12.78 14.90
N ASP A 15 1.38 -13.43 15.72
CA ASP A 15 1.83 -14.10 16.94
C ASP A 15 2.81 -15.25 16.63
N GLU A 16 2.54 -16.06 15.59
CA GLU A 16 3.45 -17.12 15.14
C GLU A 16 4.82 -16.59 14.70
N LEU A 17 4.85 -15.45 14.01
CA LEU A 17 6.10 -14.83 13.59
C LEU A 17 6.80 -14.11 14.75
N ALA A 18 6.04 -13.46 15.64
CA ALA A 18 6.54 -12.78 16.82
C ALA A 18 7.14 -13.77 17.83
N GLN A 19 6.56 -14.95 18.02
CA GLN A 19 7.12 -16.02 18.86
C GLN A 19 8.49 -16.51 18.38
N LYS A 20 8.79 -16.37 17.08
CA LYS A 20 10.10 -16.70 16.51
C LYS A 20 11.11 -15.57 16.68
N GLN A 21 10.67 -14.40 17.12
CA GLN A 21 11.54 -13.28 17.46
C GLN A 21 11.84 -13.34 18.97
N ASN A 22 13.11 -13.19 19.34
CA ASN A 22 13.52 -13.08 20.74
C ASN A 22 13.30 -11.64 21.28
N ASP A 23 12.16 -11.02 20.98
CA ASP A 23 11.83 -9.66 21.43
C ASP A 23 10.36 -9.61 21.91
N ILE A 24 10.01 -8.53 22.59
CA ILE A 24 8.66 -8.28 23.08
C ILE A 24 7.88 -7.40 22.11
N THR A 25 6.59 -7.67 21.97
CA THR A 25 5.67 -6.81 21.22
C THR A 25 5.49 -5.48 21.93
N ARG A 26 5.91 -4.38 21.29
CA ARG A 26 5.79 -3.02 21.83
C ARG A 26 5.64 -1.98 20.72
N PRO A 27 5.08 -0.79 21.02
CA PRO A 27 5.16 0.33 20.11
C PRO A 27 6.62 0.67 19.78
N ARG A 28 6.90 1.00 18.53
CA ARG A 28 8.25 1.35 18.05
C ARG A 28 8.22 2.76 17.47
N ILE A 29 9.21 3.57 17.84
CA ILE A 29 9.42 4.89 17.26
C ILE A 29 10.70 4.83 16.44
N LEU A 30 10.59 5.11 15.14
CA LEU A 30 11.74 5.29 14.25
C LEU A 30 11.99 6.78 14.05
N LYS A 31 13.26 7.20 14.12
CA LYS A 31 13.66 8.58 13.86
C LYS A 31 14.15 8.69 12.42
N VAL A 32 13.40 9.39 11.58
CA VAL A 32 13.67 9.56 10.16
C VAL A 32 13.90 11.04 9.89
N GLN A 33 15.13 11.44 9.57
CA GLN A 33 15.48 12.82 9.17
C GLN A 33 14.84 13.92 10.06
N GLY A 34 14.86 13.73 11.38
CA GLY A 34 14.29 14.69 12.34
C GLY A 34 12.79 14.55 12.62
N ARG A 35 12.11 13.55 12.04
CA ARG A 35 10.72 13.20 12.30
C ARG A 35 10.63 11.88 13.07
N GLU A 36 9.56 11.70 13.83
CA GLU A 36 9.27 10.47 14.56
C GLU A 36 8.14 9.70 13.87
N LEU A 37 8.48 8.53 13.31
CA LEU A 37 7.50 7.57 12.81
C LEU A 37 7.11 6.63 13.95
N ARG A 38 5.86 6.73 14.38
CA ARG A 38 5.31 5.90 15.47
C ARG A 38 4.53 4.73 14.88
N LEU A 39 4.95 3.53 15.24
CA LEU A 39 4.28 2.27 14.90
C LEU A 39 3.65 1.71 16.17
N SER A 40 2.35 1.44 16.09
CA SER A 40 1.55 0.96 17.23
C SER A 40 2.04 -0.39 17.76
N LYS A 41 2.42 -1.32 16.87
CA LYS A 41 2.81 -2.68 17.22
C LYS A 41 4.01 -3.16 16.42
N ALA A 42 5.09 -3.53 17.10
CA ALA A 42 6.25 -4.16 16.48
C ALA A 42 6.88 -5.17 17.43
N CYS A 43 7.49 -6.22 16.88
CA CYS A 43 8.23 -7.24 17.62
C CYS A 43 9.49 -7.62 16.82
N GLY A 44 10.67 -7.31 17.36
CA GLY A 44 11.94 -7.59 16.66
C GLY A 44 11.99 -6.95 15.27
N THR A 45 12.13 -7.77 14.23
CA THR A 45 12.14 -7.34 12.82
C THR A 45 10.76 -7.40 12.13
N ILE A 46 9.68 -7.47 12.91
CA ILE A 46 8.30 -7.51 12.41
C ILE A 46 7.54 -6.28 12.87
N ALA A 47 6.87 -5.60 11.94
CA ALA A 47 5.95 -4.49 12.25
C ALA A 47 4.51 -4.87 11.90
N ASP A 48 3.56 -4.42 12.72
CA ASP A 48 2.12 -4.54 12.48
C ASP A 48 1.50 -3.14 12.52
N CYS A 49 1.01 -2.72 11.36
CA CYS A 49 0.61 -1.35 11.08
C CYS A 49 -0.75 -1.34 10.38
N THR A 50 -1.50 -0.28 10.61
CA THR A 50 -2.72 0.00 9.84
C THR A 50 -2.42 0.83 8.60
N PHE A 51 -3.31 0.76 7.60
CA PHE A 51 -3.23 1.62 6.43
C PHE A 51 -3.20 3.10 6.79
N GLU A 52 -3.98 3.52 7.80
CA GLU A 52 -4.04 4.92 8.24
C GLU A 52 -2.69 5.41 8.79
N GLU A 53 -1.99 4.56 9.56
CA GLU A 53 -0.66 4.88 10.09
C GLU A 53 0.39 5.08 9.00
N LEU A 54 0.25 4.37 7.88
CA LEU A 54 1.24 4.35 6.81
C LEU A 54 0.91 5.32 5.67
N CYS A 55 -0.36 5.53 5.36
CA CYS A 55 -0.80 6.24 4.16
C CYS A 55 -1.64 7.50 4.45
N ASP A 56 -2.31 7.62 5.59
CA ASP A 56 -3.04 8.84 5.95
C ASP A 56 -2.15 9.90 6.62
N LYS A 57 -1.01 9.49 7.18
CA LYS A 57 0.01 10.41 7.68
C LYS A 57 0.89 10.96 6.54
N PRO A 58 1.48 12.17 6.69
CA PRO A 58 2.38 12.76 5.70
C PRO A 58 3.78 12.12 5.72
N LEU A 59 3.82 10.81 5.45
CA LEU A 59 5.02 10.00 5.28
C LEU A 59 5.46 10.02 3.82
N GLY A 60 6.77 9.84 3.60
CA GLY A 60 7.38 9.78 2.28
C GLY A 60 8.36 8.62 2.13
N ALA A 61 9.05 8.59 0.98
CA ALA A 61 9.97 7.51 0.63
C ALA A 61 11.05 7.26 1.70
N SER A 62 11.61 8.32 2.30
CA SER A 62 12.63 8.18 3.34
C SER A 62 12.11 7.46 4.59
N ASP A 63 10.84 7.63 4.95
CA ASP A 63 10.24 6.96 6.10
C ASP A 63 10.10 5.45 5.83
N TYR A 64 9.61 5.09 4.64
CA TYR A 64 9.45 3.69 4.25
C TYR A 64 10.80 2.98 4.05
N LEU A 65 11.82 3.68 3.55
CA LEU A 65 13.18 3.15 3.47
C LEU A 65 13.77 2.88 4.86
N GLU A 66 13.50 3.76 5.83
CA GLU A 66 13.97 3.52 7.19
C GLU A 66 13.25 2.32 7.82
N MET A 67 11.93 2.20 7.64
CA MET A 67 11.19 1.00 8.03
C MET A 67 11.79 -0.26 7.39
N ALA A 68 12.12 -0.21 6.11
CA ALA A 68 12.66 -1.35 5.37
C ALA A 68 14.03 -1.82 5.88
N LYS A 69 14.81 -0.93 6.52
CA LYS A 69 16.09 -1.30 7.16
C LYS A 69 15.89 -2.05 8.48
N TYR A 70 14.86 -1.69 9.25
CA TYR A 70 14.61 -2.25 10.57
C TYR A 70 13.71 -3.50 10.54
N PHE A 71 12.81 -3.59 9.56
CA PHE A 71 11.82 -4.66 9.47
C PHE A 71 12.04 -5.52 8.23
N ASP A 72 11.95 -6.84 8.43
CA ASP A 72 11.99 -7.84 7.36
C ASP A 72 10.58 -8.28 6.96
N THR A 73 9.60 -8.07 7.84
CA THR A 73 8.19 -8.36 7.59
C THR A 73 7.33 -7.23 8.12
N VAL A 74 6.41 -6.73 7.29
CA VAL A 74 5.47 -5.67 7.65
C VAL A 74 4.04 -6.14 7.35
N PHE A 75 3.18 -6.07 8.37
CA PHE A 75 1.76 -6.27 8.24
C PHE A 75 1.07 -4.92 7.98
N ILE A 76 0.19 -4.88 6.98
CA ILE A 76 -0.62 -3.71 6.62
C ILE A 76 -2.09 -4.09 6.72
N ARG A 77 -2.76 -3.61 7.75
CA ARG A 77 -4.17 -3.90 8.02
C ARG A 77 -5.10 -2.89 7.38
N ASN A 78 -6.29 -3.37 7.02
CA ASN A 78 -7.45 -2.56 6.64
C ASN A 78 -7.14 -1.61 5.48
N ILE A 79 -6.53 -2.13 4.40
CA ILE A 79 -6.36 -1.36 3.17
C ILE A 79 -7.75 -1.12 2.57
N PRO A 80 -8.23 0.13 2.54
CA PRO A 80 -9.55 0.44 2.01
C PRO A 80 -9.52 0.37 0.49
N MET A 81 -10.71 0.40 -0.12
CA MET A 81 -10.82 0.69 -1.55
C MET A 81 -10.20 2.06 -1.85
N LEU A 82 -9.25 2.09 -2.78
CA LEU A 82 -8.55 3.31 -3.17
C LEU A 82 -9.30 3.99 -4.31
N THR A 83 -10.11 4.97 -3.94
CA THR A 83 -10.86 5.83 -4.86
C THR A 83 -10.10 7.13 -5.15
N LEU A 84 -10.62 7.94 -6.07
CA LEU A 84 -10.13 9.29 -6.38
C LEU A 84 -9.92 10.17 -5.13
N ALA A 85 -10.84 10.08 -4.16
CA ALA A 85 -10.75 10.83 -2.90
C ALA A 85 -9.51 10.45 -2.05
N LYS A 86 -8.93 9.27 -2.27
CA LYS A 86 -7.74 8.75 -1.58
C LYS A 86 -6.49 8.75 -2.45
N LYS A 87 -6.38 9.67 -3.44
CA LYS A 87 -5.23 9.75 -4.35
C LYS A 87 -3.88 9.91 -3.66
N ALA A 88 -3.81 10.74 -2.62
CA ALA A 88 -2.56 10.95 -1.89
C ALA A 88 -2.11 9.65 -1.20
N GLN A 89 -3.07 8.93 -0.60
CA GLN A 89 -2.85 7.67 0.08
C GLN A 89 -2.46 6.56 -0.91
N ALA A 90 -3.10 6.51 -2.08
CA ALA A 90 -2.75 5.58 -3.15
C ALA A 90 -1.29 5.74 -3.60
N ARG A 91 -0.84 6.98 -3.84
CA ARG A 91 0.57 7.27 -4.20
C ARG A 91 1.55 6.91 -3.10
N ARG A 92 1.17 7.14 -1.84
CA ARG A 92 1.96 6.71 -0.67
C ARG A 92 2.07 5.19 -0.59
N LEU A 93 0.98 4.46 -0.82
CA LEU A 93 0.99 3.01 -0.88
C LEU A 93 1.92 2.49 -1.99
N ILE A 94 1.85 3.06 -3.20
CA ILE A 94 2.78 2.71 -4.29
C ILE A 94 4.23 2.90 -3.82
N THR A 95 4.55 4.07 -3.26
CA THR A 95 5.91 4.40 -2.81
C THR A 95 6.38 3.46 -1.68
N LEU A 96 5.47 3.09 -0.78
CA LEU A 96 5.72 2.15 0.30
C LEU A 96 6.04 0.75 -0.24
N ILE A 97 5.20 0.22 -1.12
CA ILE A 97 5.42 -1.10 -1.73
C ILE A 97 6.71 -1.11 -2.55
N ASP A 98 7.01 -0.03 -3.27
CA ASP A 98 8.25 0.10 -4.03
C ASP A 98 9.47 0.04 -3.11
N ALA A 99 9.47 0.81 -2.01
CA ALA A 99 10.55 0.79 -1.03
C ALA A 99 10.72 -0.59 -0.39
N PHE A 100 9.63 -1.28 -0.05
CA PHE A 100 9.66 -2.62 0.52
C PHE A 100 10.15 -3.66 -0.48
N TYR A 101 9.72 -3.54 -1.75
CA TYR A 101 10.12 -4.42 -2.82
C TYR A 101 11.64 -4.37 -3.07
N ASP A 102 12.18 -3.16 -3.20
CA ASP A 102 13.59 -2.94 -3.50
C ASP A 102 14.49 -3.41 -2.34
N ASN A 103 13.99 -3.35 -1.11
CA ASN A 103 14.71 -3.81 0.09
C ASN A 103 14.40 -5.27 0.47
N LYS A 104 13.64 -6.01 -0.34
CA LYS A 104 13.25 -7.41 -0.08
C LYS A 104 12.52 -7.63 1.25
N VAL A 105 11.67 -6.66 1.63
CA VAL A 105 10.80 -6.73 2.80
C VAL A 105 9.53 -7.50 2.45
N ARG A 106 9.11 -8.41 3.33
CA ARG A 106 7.88 -9.19 3.15
C ARG A 106 6.67 -8.38 3.59
N VAL A 107 5.64 -8.33 2.73
CA VAL A 107 4.40 -7.63 3.03
C VAL A 107 3.27 -8.65 3.20
N ILE A 108 2.55 -8.53 4.31
CA ILE A 108 1.31 -9.27 4.56
C ILE A 108 0.22 -8.21 4.71
N CYS A 109 -0.86 -8.31 3.96
CA CYS A 109 -1.89 -7.27 4.01
C CYS A 109 -3.30 -7.84 4.04
N SER A 110 -4.19 -7.06 4.65
CA SER A 110 -5.64 -7.22 4.58
C SER A 110 -6.22 -6.06 3.78
N ALA A 111 -7.06 -6.36 2.80
CA ALA A 111 -7.67 -5.37 1.92
C ALA A 111 -9.18 -5.62 1.77
N ALA A 112 -9.93 -4.54 1.60
CA ALA A 112 -11.39 -4.60 1.40
C ALA A 112 -11.79 -5.22 0.04
N LEU A 113 -10.89 -5.18 -0.94
CA LEU A 113 -11.07 -5.73 -2.28
C LEU A 113 -9.86 -6.61 -2.67
N PRO A 114 -10.01 -7.54 -3.61
CA PRO A 114 -8.89 -8.23 -4.23
C PRO A 114 -7.87 -7.25 -4.81
N LEU A 115 -6.60 -7.66 -4.91
CA LEU A 115 -5.51 -6.80 -5.39
C LEU A 115 -5.78 -6.22 -6.78
N GLU A 116 -6.44 -6.97 -7.66
CA GLU A 116 -6.76 -6.51 -9.01
C GLU A 116 -7.78 -5.36 -9.01
N SER A 117 -8.66 -5.33 -8.02
CA SER A 117 -9.76 -4.34 -7.89
C SER A 117 -9.53 -3.30 -6.80
N LEU A 118 -8.35 -3.30 -6.17
CA LEU A 118 -8.03 -2.41 -5.05
C LEU A 118 -8.05 -0.92 -5.47
N PHE A 119 -7.70 -0.68 -6.74
CA PHE A 119 -7.76 0.62 -7.39
C PHE A 119 -8.95 0.62 -8.35
N VAL A 120 -9.94 1.45 -8.07
CA VAL A 120 -11.12 1.52 -8.94
C VAL A 120 -10.86 2.48 -10.08
N GLN A 121 -10.63 1.92 -11.26
CA GLN A 121 -10.82 2.60 -12.53
C GLN A 121 -12.32 2.68 -12.77
N LYS A 122 -12.86 3.89 -12.92
CA LYS A 122 -14.17 4.03 -13.54
C LYS A 122 -13.93 3.90 -15.04
N ASP A 123 -14.23 2.72 -15.59
CA ASP A 123 -14.33 2.55 -17.04
C ASP A 123 -15.46 3.46 -17.52
N ASN A 124 -15.12 4.51 -18.25
CA ASN A 124 -16.09 5.19 -19.10
C ASN A 124 -16.31 4.29 -20.32
N ASP A 125 -17.05 3.20 -20.15
CA ASP A 125 -17.64 2.51 -21.29
C ASP A 125 -19.00 3.14 -21.57
N SER A 126 -18.94 4.26 -22.27
CA SER A 126 -20.02 4.77 -23.10
C SER A 126 -19.32 5.49 -24.25
N GLN A 127 -19.37 4.84 -25.40
CA GLN A 127 -19.04 5.38 -26.70
C GLN A 127 -19.43 6.85 -26.83
N GLU A 128 -18.46 7.75 -26.92
CA GLU A 128 -18.55 8.96 -27.73
C GLU A 128 -17.17 9.15 -28.38
N ASP A 129 -17.04 8.57 -29.58
CA ASP A 129 -16.19 9.12 -30.62
C ASP A 129 -16.48 10.64 -30.74
N ASP A 130 -15.45 11.44 -31.00
CA ASP A 130 -15.46 12.91 -31.14
C ASP A 130 -15.59 13.77 -29.86
N ALA A 131 -14.46 14.05 -29.21
CA ALA A 131 -14.36 15.19 -28.28
C ALA A 131 -13.12 16.05 -28.57
N ARG A 132 -12.95 16.46 -29.83
CA ARG A 132 -12.07 17.60 -30.20
C ARG A 132 -12.72 18.67 -31.06
N GLU A 133 -13.99 18.55 -31.41
CA GLU A 133 -14.70 19.64 -32.10
C GLU A 133 -15.86 20.15 -31.24
N CYS A 134 -15.75 21.43 -30.86
CA CYS A 134 -16.81 22.29 -30.31
C CYS A 134 -17.28 22.01 -28.87
N ILE A 135 -16.40 22.32 -27.92
CA ILE A 135 -16.83 22.89 -26.63
C ILE A 135 -17.29 24.34 -26.88
N ASP A 136 -18.54 24.49 -27.30
CA ASP A 136 -19.22 25.79 -27.33
C ASP A 136 -20.65 25.61 -26.77
N ASP A 137 -21.00 26.46 -25.81
CA ASP A 137 -22.36 26.79 -25.34
C ASP A 137 -23.16 25.93 -24.34
N LEU A 138 -22.56 25.06 -23.52
CA LEU A 138 -23.25 24.57 -22.31
C LEU A 138 -22.34 24.59 -21.08
N GLU A 139 -22.71 25.39 -20.08
CA GLU A 139 -22.12 25.44 -18.72
C GLU A 139 -22.32 24.09 -18.00
N LEU A 140 -21.55 23.08 -18.40
CA LEU A 140 -21.39 21.84 -17.66
C LEU A 140 -20.32 22.07 -16.58
N ASP A 141 -20.77 21.96 -15.34
CA ASP A 141 -20.02 21.97 -14.07
C ASP A 141 -18.57 21.40 -14.22
N HIS A 142 -17.61 22.30 -14.43
CA HIS A 142 -16.19 21.99 -14.71
C HIS A 142 -15.50 21.13 -13.64
N THR A 143 -16.09 21.03 -12.45
CA THR A 143 -15.60 20.19 -11.35
C THR A 143 -15.64 18.69 -11.66
N LYS A 144 -16.48 18.20 -12.57
CA LYS A 144 -16.62 16.74 -12.80
C LYS A 144 -15.74 16.18 -13.92
N VAL A 145 -15.28 17.03 -14.85
CA VAL A 145 -14.50 16.59 -16.03
C VAL A 145 -13.00 16.52 -15.70
N GLU A 146 -12.50 17.41 -14.84
CA GLU A 146 -11.11 17.33 -14.33
C GLU A 146 -10.90 16.09 -13.46
N ASP A 147 -11.92 15.67 -12.70
CA ASP A 147 -11.87 14.53 -11.78
C ASP A 147 -11.68 13.16 -12.48
N ILE A 148 -12.01 13.05 -13.78
CA ILE A 148 -11.89 11.80 -14.55
C ILE A 148 -10.48 11.65 -15.15
N SER A 149 -9.85 12.76 -15.55
CA SER A 149 -8.52 12.74 -16.17
C SER A 149 -7.40 12.45 -15.17
N ILE A 150 -7.65 12.65 -13.87
CA ILE A 150 -6.62 12.63 -12.82
C ILE A 150 -6.03 11.24 -12.54
N PHE A 151 -6.74 10.13 -12.77
CA PHE A 151 -6.19 8.75 -12.68
C PHE A 151 -6.02 8.08 -14.06
N SER A 152 -6.39 8.76 -15.15
CA SER A 152 -6.24 8.25 -16.53
C SER A 152 -4.86 8.55 -17.14
N GLY A 153 -3.94 9.11 -16.35
CA GLY A 153 -2.55 9.27 -16.77
C GLY A 153 -1.91 7.88 -16.95
N SER A 154 -1.35 7.63 -18.12
CA SER A 154 -0.67 6.36 -18.44
C SER A 154 0.32 5.97 -17.34
N GLU A 155 1.09 6.93 -16.82
CA GLU A 155 2.07 6.73 -15.75
C GLU A 155 1.47 6.20 -14.44
N GLU A 156 0.29 6.66 -14.04
CA GLU A 156 -0.35 6.19 -12.81
C GLU A 156 -0.84 4.75 -12.97
N ILE A 157 -1.44 4.43 -14.13
CA ILE A 157 -1.87 3.06 -14.47
C ILE A 157 -0.66 2.11 -14.47
N PHE A 158 0.45 2.51 -15.09
CA PHE A 158 1.68 1.71 -15.07
C PHE A 158 2.24 1.55 -13.65
N ALA A 159 2.18 2.58 -12.82
CA ALA A 159 2.59 2.49 -11.42
C ALA A 159 1.72 1.49 -10.65
N PHE A 160 0.39 1.50 -10.82
CA PHE A 160 -0.51 0.56 -10.18
C PHE A 160 -0.28 -0.88 -10.62
N GLN A 161 -0.23 -1.14 -11.92
CA GLN A 161 0.03 -2.49 -12.45
C GLN A 161 1.36 -3.05 -11.94
N ARG A 162 2.39 -2.19 -11.89
CA ARG A 162 3.70 -2.54 -11.32
C ARG A 162 3.61 -2.85 -9.84
N THR A 163 2.86 -2.06 -9.06
CA THR A 163 2.63 -2.33 -7.63
C THR A 163 1.91 -3.66 -7.41
N ILE A 164 0.87 -3.97 -8.19
CA ILE A 164 0.15 -5.25 -8.12
C ILE A 164 1.10 -6.40 -8.47
N SER A 165 1.85 -6.29 -9.55
CA SER A 165 2.83 -7.31 -9.96
C SER A 165 3.87 -7.56 -8.87
N ARG A 166 4.39 -6.50 -8.23
CA ARG A 166 5.33 -6.60 -7.10
C ARG A 166 4.69 -7.28 -5.89
N LEU A 167 3.45 -6.94 -5.55
CA LEU A 167 2.71 -7.60 -4.46
C LEU A 167 2.50 -9.09 -4.74
N THR A 168 2.14 -9.45 -5.97
CA THR A 168 2.00 -10.85 -6.39
C THR A 168 3.33 -11.59 -6.31
N GLU A 169 4.43 -10.97 -6.74
CA GLU A 169 5.76 -11.56 -6.63
C GLU A 169 6.20 -11.74 -5.17
N MET A 170 5.91 -10.77 -4.29
CA MET A 170 6.18 -10.84 -2.86
C MET A 170 5.45 -12.01 -2.17
N GLN A 171 4.38 -12.54 -2.75
CA GLN A 171 3.66 -13.70 -2.21
C GLN A 171 4.34 -15.04 -2.57
N THR A 172 5.34 -15.02 -3.45
CA THR A 172 6.01 -16.25 -3.89
C THR A 172 7.00 -16.75 -2.83
N LYS A 173 7.10 -18.08 -2.70
CA LYS A 173 8.11 -18.72 -1.83
C LYS A 173 9.54 -18.35 -2.21
N GLN A 174 9.79 -18.12 -3.50
CA GLN A 174 11.10 -17.71 -3.99
C GLN A 174 11.51 -16.36 -3.42
N TYR A 175 10.63 -15.36 -3.50
CA TYR A 175 10.89 -14.04 -2.94
C TYR A 175 11.18 -14.10 -1.43
N TRP A 176 10.43 -14.94 -0.70
CA TRP A 176 10.63 -15.14 0.74
C TRP A 176 11.98 -15.78 1.07
N ASN A 177 12.49 -16.66 0.21
CA ASN A 177 13.79 -17.28 0.40
C ASN A 177 14.95 -16.32 0.08
N GLU A 178 14.80 -15.48 -0.95
CA GLU A 178 15.80 -14.47 -1.34
C GLU A 178 15.88 -13.31 -0.34
N GLY A 179 14.74 -12.92 0.25
CA GLY A 179 14.65 -11.86 1.24
C GLY A 179 14.98 -12.26 2.68
N ASP A 180 15.29 -13.53 2.95
CA ASP A 180 15.60 -13.98 4.32
C ASP A 180 16.97 -13.47 4.78
N ARG A 181 16.99 -12.28 5.38
CA ARG A 181 18.20 -11.63 5.89
C ARG A 181 18.85 -12.39 7.06
N ARG A 182 18.15 -13.35 7.68
CA ARG A 182 18.72 -14.20 8.75
C ARG A 182 19.80 -15.16 8.24
N LYS A 183 19.90 -15.35 6.92
CA LYS A 183 20.93 -16.18 6.29
C LYS A 183 22.19 -15.41 5.87
N LYS A 184 22.22 -14.09 6.05
CA LYS A 184 23.39 -13.23 5.83
C LYS A 184 24.07 -12.94 7.16
#